data_AF-A0A645CF37-F1
#
_entry.id   AF-A0A645CF37-F1
#
_cell.length_a   1.000
_cell.length_b   1.000
_cell.length_c   1.000
_cell.angle_alpha   90.00
_cell.angle_beta   90.00
_cell.angle_gamma   90.00
#
_symmetry.space_group_name_H-M   'P 1'
#
loop_
_entity.id
_entity.type
_entity.pdbx_description
1 polymer ?
#
loop_
_entity_poly.entity_id
_entity_poly.type
_entity_poly.pdbx_seq_one_letter_code
_entity_poly.pdbx_strand_id
1 'polypeptide(L)' 'MALIPVLLIFLVLLGIISGVIIAISRKGISSLKIMLLGISITLFGGILAVDPNSNLGGIEYLIALLGLIISVVGFAKRD' A
#
# COMPACT_ATOMS: atom_id res chain seq x y z
N MET A 1 -22.97 -0.30 15.24
CA MET A 1 -21.92 -1.28 15.59
C MET A 1 -20.92 -1.55 14.45
N ALA A 2 -21.13 -1.06 13.21
CA ALA A 2 -20.16 -1.17 12.10
C ALA A 2 -19.20 0.02 11.95
N LEU A 3 -19.36 1.10 12.73
CA LEU A 3 -18.54 2.31 12.61
C LEU A 3 -17.07 2.08 12.99
N ILE A 4 -16.81 1.30 14.04
CA ILE A 4 -15.46 1.04 14.55
C ILE A 4 -14.57 0.33 13.52
N PRO A 5 -15.00 -0.80 12.89
CA PRO A 5 -14.18 -1.46 11.88
C PRO A 5 -13.96 -0.60 10.63
N VAL A 6 -14.96 0.16 10.18
CA VAL A 6 -14.84 1.07 9.04
C VAL A 6 -13.81 2.18 9.32
N LEU A 7 -13.83 2.74 10.54
CA LEU A 7 -12.92 3.80 10.95
C LEU A 7 -11.48 3.28 11.08
N LEU A 8 -11.29 2.04 11.55
CA LEU A 8 -9.99 1.36 11.58
C LEU A 8 -9.41 1.15 10.18
N ILE A 9 -10.21 0.65 9.23
CA ILE A 9 -9.78 0.44 7.85
C ILE A 9 -9.39 1.78 7.19
N PHE A 10 -10.18 2.83 7.45
CA PHE A 10 -9.90 4.17 6.95
C PHE A 10 -8.57 4.73 7.51
N LEU A 11 -8.30 4.51 8.79
CA LEU A 11 -7.05 4.92 9.45
C LEU A 11 -5.83 4.18 8.88
N VAL A 12 -5.97 2.88 8.61
CA VAL A 12 -4.92 2.07 7.97
C VAL A 12 -4.61 2.57 6.57
N LEU A 13 -5.64 2.85 5.75
CA LEU A 13 -5.45 3.42 4.41
C LEU A 13 -4.75 4.79 4.45
N LEU A 14 -5.16 5.67 5.38
CA LEU A 14 -4.51 6.97 5.59
C LEU A 14 -3.03 6.82 5.99
N GLY A 15 -2.72 5.87 6.88
CA GLY A 15 -1.35 5.55 7.28
C GLY A 15 -0.49 5.07 6.11
N ILE A 16 -1.04 4.17 5.27
CA ILE A 16 -0.34 3.66 4.08
C ILE A 16 -0.09 4.80 3.09
N ILE A 17 -1.13 5.57 2.75
CA ILE A 17 -1.02 6.68 1.78
C ILE A 17 -0.02 7.75 2.27
N SER A 18 -0.13 8.18 3.53
CA SER A 18 0.78 9.18 4.10
C SER A 18 2.21 8.66 4.20
N GLY A 19 2.42 7.40 4.62
CA GLY A 19 3.73 6.76 4.65
C GLY A 19 4.38 6.69 3.27
N VAL A 20 3.59 6.39 2.25
CA VAL A 20 4.02 6.35 0.84
C VAL A 20 4.41 7.73 0.34
N ILE A 21 3.59 8.76 0.59
CA ILE A 21 3.91 10.14 0.22
C ILE A 21 5.21 10.60 0.87
N ILE A 22 5.40 10.30 2.16
CA ILE A 22 6.63 10.64 2.89
C ILE A 22 7.84 9.89 2.33
N ALA A 23 7.69 8.60 2.01
CA ALA A 23 8.76 7.79 1.44
C ALA A 23 9.20 8.30 0.05
N ILE A 24 8.24 8.72 -0.79
CA ILE A 24 8.52 9.30 -2.11
C ILE A 24 9.18 10.68 -1.99
N SER A 25 8.77 11.49 -1.01
CA SER A 25 9.22 12.89 -0.87
C SER A 25 10.60 13.03 -0.20
N ARG A 26 11.12 11.98 0.45
CA ARG A 26 12.46 11.99 1.06
C ARG A 26 13.56 11.86 0.00
N LYS A 27 14.24 12.98 -0.28
CA LYS A 27 15.50 13.00 -1.05
C LYS A 27 16.53 12.05 -0.43
N GLY A 28 17.19 11.25 -1.27
CA GLY A 28 18.25 10.31 -0.87
C GLY A 28 17.79 8.88 -0.57
N ILE A 29 16.48 8.58 -0.62
CA ILE A 29 16.03 7.18 -0.61
C ILE A 29 16.24 6.59 -2.01
N SER A 30 17.02 5.52 -2.09
CA SER A 30 17.26 4.79 -3.34
C SER A 30 15.94 4.31 -3.95
N SER A 31 15.82 4.51 -5.27
CA SER A 31 14.77 3.99 -6.15
C SER A 31 14.37 2.54 -5.83
N LEU A 32 15.37 1.67 -5.64
CA LEU A 32 15.18 0.26 -5.26
C LEU A 32 14.40 0.08 -3.96
N LYS A 33 14.66 0.90 -2.94
CA LYS A 33 13.94 0.80 -1.66
C LYS A 33 12.47 1.15 -1.81
N ILE A 34 12.15 2.14 -2.64
CA ILE A 34 10.77 2.54 -2.94
C ILE A 34 10.08 1.43 -3.75
N MET A 35 10.80 0.83 -4.71
CA MET A 35 10.29 -0.29 -5.50
C MET A 35 9.97 -1.51 -4.62
N LEU A 36 10.87 -1.88 -3.71
CA LEU A 36 10.68 -2.98 -2.74
C LEU A 36 9.52 -2.71 -1.77
N LEU A 37 9.33 -1.46 -1.34
CA LEU A 37 8.19 -1.07 -0.51
C LEU A 37 6.87 -1.33 -1.27
N GLY A 38 6.79 -0.88 -2.52
CA GLY A 38 5.61 -1.10 -3.35
C GLY A 38 5.31 -2.57 -3.58
N ILE A 39 6.32 -3.40 -3.86
CA ILE A 39 6.16 -4.85 -4.02
C ILE A 39 5.64 -5.49 -2.73
N SER A 40 6.19 -5.11 -1.57
CA SER A 40 5.75 -5.61 -0.27
C SER A 40 4.27 -5.29 0.01
N ILE A 41 3.83 -4.06 -0.32
CA ILE A 41 2.42 -3.64 -0.18
C ILE A 41 1.52 -4.40 -1.16
N THR A 42 2.00 -4.62 -2.39
CA THR A 42 1.26 -5.39 -3.41
C THR A 42 0.99 -6.81 -2.93
N LEU A 43 2.03 -7.47 -2.41
CA LEU A 43 1.93 -8.83 -1.87
C LEU A 43 1.02 -8.87 -0.64
N PHE A 44 1.12 -7.88 0.25
CA PHE A 44 0.25 -7.80 1.42
C PHE A 44 -1.23 -7.66 1.01
N GLY A 45 -1.56 -6.72 0.13
CA GLY A 45 -2.92 -6.58 -0.40
C GLY A 45 -3.40 -7.79 -1.19
N GLY A 46 -2.51 -8.42 -1.94
CA GLY A 46 -2.81 -9.63 -2.72
C GLY A 46 -3.11 -10.86 -1.84
N ILE A 47 -2.35 -11.07 -0.76
CA ILE A 47 -2.61 -12.17 0.18
C ILE A 47 -3.96 -11.95 0.87
N LEU A 48 -4.26 -10.72 1.27
CA LEU A 48 -5.56 -10.38 1.86
C LEU A 48 -6.72 -10.61 0.87
N ALA A 49 -6.53 -10.30 -0.41
CA ALA A 49 -7.56 -10.47 -1.43
C ALA A 49 -7.88 -11.95 -1.76
N VAL A 50 -6.91 -12.85 -1.56
CA VAL A 50 -7.06 -14.29 -1.84
C VAL A 50 -7.53 -15.08 -0.61
N ASP A 51 -7.33 -14.54 0.60
CA ASP A 51 -7.79 -15.18 1.84
C ASP A 51 -9.32 -15.05 2.02
N PRO A 52 -10.09 -16.16 2.00
CA PRO A 52 -11.54 -16.12 2.13
C PRO A 52 -12.03 -15.66 3.52
N ASN A 53 -11.18 -15.67 4.55
CA ASN A 53 -11.51 -15.13 5.86
C ASN A 53 -11.28 -13.61 5.97
N SER A 54 -10.52 -13.04 5.04
CA SER A 54 -10.24 -11.62 4.96
C SER A 54 -11.26 -10.99 4.01
N ASN A 55 -12.29 -10.34 4.57
CA ASN A 55 -13.31 -9.65 3.77
C ASN A 55 -13.50 -8.19 4.23
N LEU A 56 -12.72 -7.32 3.60
CA LEU A 56 -12.77 -5.86 3.64
C LEU A 56 -13.60 -5.28 2.48
N GLY A 57 -14.41 -6.09 1.78
CA GLY A 57 -15.36 -5.60 0.78
C GLY A 57 -14.71 -5.04 -0.48
N GLY A 58 -13.55 -5.54 -0.88
CA GLY A 58 -12.85 -5.17 -2.12
C GLY A 58 -11.71 -4.16 -1.92
N ILE A 59 -11.49 -3.68 -0.70
CA ILE A 59 -10.40 -2.76 -0.35
C ILE A 59 -9.02 -3.44 -0.47
N GLU A 60 -8.96 -4.76 -0.33
CA GLU A 60 -7.74 -5.57 -0.47
C GLU A 60 -7.12 -5.39 -1.86
N TYR A 61 -7.95 -5.38 -2.90
CA TYR A 61 -7.53 -5.14 -4.28
C TYR A 61 -7.04 -3.70 -4.48
N LEU A 62 -7.63 -2.72 -3.80
CA LEU A 62 -7.15 -1.34 -3.80
C LEU A 62 -5.77 -1.22 -3.16
N ILE A 63 -5.52 -1.94 -2.06
CA ILE A 63 -4.20 -1.99 -1.40
C ILE A 63 -3.18 -2.64 -2.33
N ALA A 64 -3.52 -3.75 -2.98
CA ALA A 64 -2.65 -4.41 -3.94
C ALA A 64 -2.28 -3.49 -5.11
N LEU A 65 -3.28 -2.78 -5.66
CA LEU A 65 -3.08 -1.82 -6.76
C LEU A 65 -2.21 -0.63 -6.33
N LEU A 66 -2.43 -0.08 -5.14
CA LEU A 66 -1.60 1.00 -4.58
C LEU A 66 -0.14 0.56 -4.47
N GLY A 67 0.11 -0.63 -3.91
CA GLY A 67 1.45 -1.22 -3.85
C GLY A 67 2.11 -1.28 -5.22
N LEU A 68 1.36 -1.72 -6.24
CA LEU A 68 1.88 -1.85 -7.60
C LEU A 68 2.27 -0.48 -8.18
N ILE A 69 1.42 0.53 -8.00
CA ILE A 69 1.71 1.91 -8.44
C ILE A 69 3.00 2.41 -7.79
N ILE A 70 3.18 2.18 -6.49
CA ILE A 70 4.38 2.60 -5.75
C ILE A 70 5.62 1.88 -6.27
N SER A 71 5.49 0.59 -6.59
CA SER A 71 6.59 -0.19 -7.17
C SER A 71 7.02 0.41 -8.51
N VAL A 72 6.06 0.71 -9.38
CA VAL A 72 6.29 1.34 -10.69
C VAL A 72 6.90 2.74 -10.54
N VAL A 73 6.44 3.54 -9.58
CA VAL A 73 7.04 4.85 -9.28
C VAL A 73 8.48 4.71 -8.80
N GLY A 74 8.76 3.73 -7.93
CA GLY A 74 10.12 3.41 -7.49
C GLY A 74 11.03 2.97 -8.64
N PHE A 75 10.50 2.18 -9.59
CA PHE A 75 11.22 1.78 -10.80
C PHE A 75 11.47 2.94 -11.77
N ALA A 76 10.48 3.83 -11.95
CA ALA A 76 10.59 5.00 -12.81
C ALA A 76 11.49 6.11 -12.23
N LYS A 77 11.64 6.15 -10.89
CA LYS A 77 12.57 7.04 -10.21
C LYS A 77 13.99 6.66 -10.58
N ARG A 78 14.60 7.47 -11.44
CA ARG A 78 16.05 7.44 -11.67
C ARG A 78 16.73 8.08 -10.47
N ASP A 79 17.67 7.36 -9.86
CA ASP A 79 18.47 7.88 -8.75
C ASP A 79 19.39 9.03 -9.21
#